data_AF-A0A8T9Q489-F1
#
_entry.id   AF-A0A8T9Q489-F1
#
_cell.length_a   1.000
_cell.length_b   1.000
_cell.length_c   1.000
_cell.angle_alpha   90.00
_cell.angle_beta   90.00
_cell.angle_gamma   90.00
#
_symmetry.space_group_name_H-M   'P 1'
#
loop_
_entity.id
_entity.type
_entity.pdbx_description
1 polymer ?
#
loop_
_entity_poly.entity_id
_entity_poly.type
_entity_poly.pdbx_seq_one_letter_code
_entity_poly.pdbx_strand_id
1 'polypeptide(L)'
;MKVGHITPPLPYRTDDGKDAMRIIWLKSNTPPHQANLKDDYQKIAQAALNEKKNKALDEWFLKNRGSVYLEADPQYADCKLLDAVY
;
A
#
# COMPACT_ATOMS: atom_id res chain seq x y z
N MET A 1 15.28 14.21 11.66
CA MET A 1 16.60 14.69 12.16
C MET A 1 17.47 15.04 10.96
N LYS A 2 18.36 16.02 11.06
CA LYS A 2 19.38 16.28 10.02
C LYS A 2 20.60 15.38 10.25
N VAL A 3 21.35 15.05 9.19
CA VAL A 3 22.62 14.32 9.34
C VAL A 3 23.55 15.10 10.28
N GLY A 4 24.20 14.41 11.21
CA GLY A 4 25.00 15.00 12.27
C GLY A 4 24.23 15.35 13.55
N HIS A 5 22.89 15.35 13.53
CA HIS A 5 22.07 15.67 14.69
C HIS A 5 22.12 14.56 15.75
N ILE A 6 22.19 14.96 17.02
CA ILE A 6 22.12 14.09 18.20
C ILE A 6 20.79 14.39 18.92
N THR A 7 20.09 13.34 19.32
CA THR A 7 18.84 13.46 20.09
C THR A 7 19.12 13.81 21.57
N PRO A 8 18.17 14.45 22.28
CA PRO A 8 18.18 14.37 23.74
C PRO A 8 18.01 12.91 24.20
N PRO A 9 18.32 12.56 25.46
CA PRO A 9 18.05 11.22 25.98
C PRO A 9 16.58 10.83 25.78
N LEU A 10 16.33 9.75 25.06
CA LEU A 10 14.99 9.22 24.80
C LEU A 10 14.75 7.94 25.59
N PRO A 11 13.59 7.77 26.24
CA PRO A 11 13.22 6.48 26.82
C PRO A 11 13.06 5.43 25.71
N TYR A 12 13.53 4.21 25.96
CA TYR A 12 13.30 3.07 25.08
C TYR A 12 13.25 1.77 25.88
N ARG A 13 12.67 0.73 25.27
CA ARG A 13 12.64 -0.62 25.82
C ARG A 13 13.72 -1.46 25.15
N THR A 14 14.56 -2.11 25.94
CA THR A 14 15.55 -3.06 25.46
C THR A 14 14.89 -4.32 24.91
N ASP A 15 15.62 -5.10 24.12
CA ASP A 15 15.10 -6.35 23.53
C ASP A 15 14.72 -7.38 24.62
N ASP A 16 15.36 -7.33 25.79
CA ASP A 16 15.00 -8.13 26.99
C ASP A 16 13.88 -7.51 27.84
N GLY A 17 13.26 -6.42 27.37
CA GLY A 17 12.06 -5.84 27.98
C GLY A 17 12.30 -4.98 29.22
N LYS A 18 13.49 -4.40 29.40
CA LYS A 18 13.76 -3.44 30.48
C LYS A 18 13.60 -2.01 29.98
N ASP A 19 13.32 -1.10 30.90
CA ASP A 19 13.26 0.33 30.61
C ASP A 19 14.68 0.92 30.63
N ALA A 20 15.02 1.68 29.60
CA ALA A 20 16.34 2.28 29.43
C ALA A 20 16.26 3.63 28.71
N MET A 21 17.40 4.34 28.65
CA MET A 21 17.54 5.59 27.91
C MET A 21 18.54 5.41 26.76
N ARG A 22 18.26 6.00 25.60
CA ARG A 22 19.17 6.00 24.44
C ARG A 22 19.40 7.40 23.89
N ILE A 23 20.57 7.60 23.30
CA ILE A 23 20.91 8.77 22.50
C ILE A 23 21.21 8.29 21.08
N ILE A 24 20.47 8.80 20.11
CA ILE A 24 20.61 8.48 18.70
C ILE A 24 21.36 9.60 17.99
N TRP A 25 22.38 9.23 17.21
CA TRP A 25 23.10 10.09 16.27
C TRP A 25 22.78 9.68 14.82
N LEU A 26 22.31 10.64 14.02
CA LEU A 26 22.05 10.37 12.60
C LEU A 26 23.35 10.53 11.79
N LYS A 27 24.04 9.41 11.55
CA LYS A 27 25.33 9.38 10.84
C LYS A 27 25.23 9.76 9.35
N SER A 28 24.21 9.26 8.66
CA SER A 28 23.97 9.54 7.23
C SER A 28 22.50 9.31 6.91
N ASN A 29 22.01 9.91 5.81
CA ASN A 29 20.68 9.70 5.29
C ASN A 29 20.78 9.47 3.79
N THR A 30 20.31 8.32 3.31
CA THR A 30 20.24 8.03 1.88
C THR A 30 18.80 8.28 1.42
N PRO A 31 18.58 9.14 0.42
CA PRO A 31 17.23 9.40 -0.06
C PRO A 31 16.60 8.11 -0.61
N PRO A 32 15.26 7.95 -0.48
CA PRO A 32 14.57 6.84 -1.12
C PRO A 32 14.85 6.88 -2.62
N HIS A 33 15.12 5.72 -3.20
CA HIS A 33 15.29 5.58 -4.65
C HIS A 33 13.97 5.96 -5.33
N GLN A 34 14.04 6.90 -6.27
CA GLN A 34 12.92 7.18 -7.15
C GLN A 34 12.88 6.11 -8.23
N ALA A 35 11.76 5.38 -8.28
CA ALA A 35 11.60 4.30 -9.23
C ALA A 35 11.86 4.79 -10.66
N ASN A 36 12.66 4.03 -11.42
CA ASN A 36 13.02 4.38 -12.77
C ASN A 36 13.04 3.14 -13.69
N LEU A 37 12.89 3.37 -14.99
CA LEU A 37 12.78 2.28 -15.97
C LEU A 37 14.09 1.51 -16.19
N LYS A 38 15.24 2.03 -15.75
CA LYS A 38 16.52 1.34 -15.91
C LYS A 38 16.72 0.30 -14.82
N ASP A 39 16.46 0.68 -13.57
CA ASP A 39 16.74 -0.15 -12.41
C ASP A 39 15.52 -1.02 -12.01
N ASP A 40 14.30 -0.54 -12.26
CA ASP A 40 13.06 -1.17 -11.77
C ASP A 40 12.14 -1.71 -12.86
N TYR A 41 12.64 -1.86 -14.09
CA TYR A 41 11.82 -2.25 -15.24
C TYR A 41 10.86 -3.41 -14.93
N GLN A 42 11.36 -4.48 -14.31
CA GLN A 42 10.57 -5.67 -14.00
C GLN A 42 9.40 -5.38 -13.06
N LYS A 43 9.62 -4.58 -12.00
CA LYS A 43 8.57 -4.22 -11.05
C LYS A 43 7.53 -3.32 -11.69
N ILE A 44 7.98 -2.32 -12.44
CA ILE A 44 7.10 -1.39 -13.16
C ILE A 44 6.27 -2.13 -14.21
N ALA A 45 6.90 -3.03 -14.97
CA ALA A 45 6.22 -3.84 -15.98
C ALA A 45 5.16 -4.75 -15.34
N GLN A 46 5.47 -5.38 -14.20
CA GLN A 46 4.52 -6.23 -13.49
C GLN A 46 3.34 -5.41 -12.93
N ALA A 47 3.59 -4.24 -12.37
CA ALA A 47 2.55 -3.34 -11.88
C ALA A 47 1.62 -2.90 -13.03
N ALA A 48 2.18 -2.44 -14.14
CA ALA A 48 1.42 -2.02 -15.32
C ALA A 48 0.63 -3.18 -15.96
N LEU A 49 1.20 -4.38 -15.97
CA LEU A 49 0.49 -5.57 -16.46
C LEU A 49 -0.72 -5.90 -15.57
N ASN A 50 -0.56 -5.84 -14.26
CA ASN A 50 -1.63 -6.11 -13.32
C ASN A 50 -2.75 -5.07 -13.42
N GLU A 51 -2.40 -3.78 -13.56
CA GLU A 51 -3.37 -2.71 -13.80
C GLU A 51 -4.20 -3.00 -15.07
N LYS A 52 -3.54 -3.35 -16.18
CA LYS A 52 -4.24 -3.68 -17.44
C LYS A 52 -5.13 -4.91 -17.33
N LYS A 53 -4.70 -5.94 -16.59
CA LYS A 53 -5.52 -7.12 -16.32
C LYS A 53 -6.78 -6.76 -15.53
N ASN A 54 -6.65 -5.97 -14.48
CA ASN A 54 -7.79 -5.53 -13.67
C ASN A 54 -8.76 -4.70 -14.51
N LYS A 55 -8.25 -3.74 -15.28
CA LYS A 55 -9.09 -2.94 -16.18
C LYS A 55 -9.86 -3.81 -17.19
N ALA A 56 -9.19 -4.78 -17.80
CA ALA A 56 -9.85 -5.69 -18.74
C ALA A 56 -10.92 -6.56 -18.06
N LEU A 57 -10.68 -6.99 -16.82
CA LEU A 57 -11.66 -7.73 -16.03
C LEU A 57 -12.87 -6.85 -15.66
N ASP A 58 -12.64 -5.61 -15.25
CA ASP A 58 -13.71 -4.66 -14.89
C ASP A 58 -14.60 -4.34 -16.10
N GLU A 59 -13.98 -4.07 -17.26
CA GLU A 59 -14.69 -3.83 -18.52
C GLU A 59 -15.51 -5.07 -18.94
N TRP A 60 -14.93 -6.26 -18.81
CA TRP A 60 -15.62 -7.52 -19.09
C TRP A 60 -16.79 -7.76 -18.14
N PHE A 61 -16.62 -7.48 -16.84
CA PHE A 61 -17.66 -7.63 -15.83
C PHE A 61 -18.83 -6.68 -16.10
N LEU A 62 -18.56 -5.40 -16.33
CA LEU A 62 -19.59 -4.40 -16.65
C LEU A 62 -20.35 -4.73 -17.93
N LYS A 63 -19.68 -5.29 -18.93
CA LYS A 63 -20.32 -5.72 -20.18
C LYS A 63 -21.26 -6.90 -19.98
N ASN A 64 -20.87 -7.88 -19.16
CA ASN A 64 -21.58 -9.15 -19.04
C ASN A 64 -22.54 -9.25 -17.87
N ARG A 65 -22.50 -8.32 -16.89
CA ARG A 65 -23.45 -8.33 -15.77
C ARG A 65 -24.92 -8.32 -16.20
N GLY A 66 -25.23 -7.74 -17.36
CA GLY A 66 -26.58 -7.71 -17.91
C GLY A 66 -26.98 -8.95 -18.71
N SER A 67 -26.03 -9.84 -19.04
CA SER A 67 -26.32 -11.09 -19.75
C SER A 67 -26.63 -12.26 -18.82
N VAL A 68 -26.49 -12.08 -17.50
CA VAL A 68 -26.75 -13.10 -16.49
C VAL A 68 -27.85 -12.63 -15.55
N TYR A 69 -28.64 -13.55 -15.02
CA TYR A 69 -29.63 -13.25 -13.99
C TYR A 69 -28.92 -13.09 -12.64
N LEU A 70 -29.10 -11.94 -12.00
CA LEU A 70 -28.56 -11.62 -10.68
C LEU A 70 -29.72 -11.17 -9.78
N GLU A 71 -29.92 -11.87 -8.67
CA GLU A 71 -30.89 -11.51 -7.63
C GLU A 71 -30.14 -11.35 -6.31
N ALA A 72 -30.26 -10.17 -5.69
CA ALA A 72 -29.74 -9.91 -4.36
C ALA A 72 -30.88 -10.06 -3.36
N ASP A 73 -30.64 -10.79 -2.27
CA ASP A 73 -31.63 -10.97 -1.21
C ASP A 73 -31.98 -9.59 -0.60
N PRO A 74 -33.28 -9.24 -0.50
CA PRO A 74 -33.73 -7.96 0.03
C PRO A 74 -33.15 -7.57 1.39
N GLN A 75 -32.78 -8.54 2.24
CA GLN A 75 -32.16 -8.27 3.55
C GLN A 75 -30.82 -7.52 3.45
N TYR A 76 -30.18 -7.56 2.27
CA TYR A 76 -28.92 -6.87 1.99
C TYR A 76 -29.09 -5.61 1.14
N ALA A 77 -30.31 -5.12 0.92
CA ALA A 77 -30.56 -3.93 0.10
C ALA A 77 -29.84 -2.67 0.62
N ASP A 78 -29.65 -2.56 1.94
CA ASP A 78 -28.93 -1.44 2.57
C ASP A 78 -27.41 -1.66 2.67
N CYS A 79 -26.90 -2.81 2.19
CA CYS A 79 -25.49 -3.15 2.24
C CYS A 79 -24.72 -2.48 1.10
N LYS A 80 -24.16 -1.30 1.38
CA LYS A 80 -23.36 -0.49 0.43
C LYS A 80 -21.98 -1.05 0.11
N LEU A 81 -21.74 -2.34 0.34
CA LEU A 81 -20.42 -2.96 0.14
C LEU A 81 -20.02 -2.95 -1.34
N LEU A 82 -20.99 -2.88 -2.25
CA LEU A 82 -20.78 -2.85 -3.70
C LEU A 82 -20.82 -1.42 -4.28
N ASP A 83 -21.20 -0.41 -3.50
CA ASP A 83 -21.32 0.98 -3.96
C ASP A 83 -19.96 1.70 -4.05
N ALA A 84 -18.91 1.16 -3.44
CA ALA A 84 -17.59 1.79 -3.39
C ALA A 84 -16.73 1.58 -4.65
N VAL A 85 -17.21 0.81 -5.62
CA VAL A 85 -16.46 0.46 -6.84
C VAL A 85 -17.13 0.99 -8.12
N TYR A 86 -18.34 1.58 -8.03
CA TYR A 86 -19.07 2.14 -9.18
C TYR A 86 -19.85 3.40 -8.84
#